data_AF-D7CPG6-F1
#
_entry.id   AF-D7CPG6-F1
#
_cell.length_a   1.000
_cell.length_b   1.000
_cell.length_c   1.000
_cell.angle_alpha   90.00
_cell.angle_beta   90.00
_cell.angle_gamma   90.00
#
_symmetry.space_group_name_H-M   'P 1'
#
loop_
_entity.id
_entity.type
_entity.pdbx_description
1 polymer ?
#
loop_
_entity_poly.entity_id
_entity_poly.type
_entity_poly.pdbx_seq_one_letter_code
_entity_poly.pdbx_strand_id
1 'polypeptide(L)' 'MLKIIVTALQVLVGLGLISTVILQSGRSAGISGAIAGGAEAIFGRKKSKGLDELLNRLTTVLAVLFMILTLTLALMG' A
#
# COMPACT_ATOMS: atom_id res chain seq x y z
N MET A 1 -23.56 5.57 18.91
CA MET A 1 -23.32 4.18 18.45
C MET A 1 -22.65 4.12 17.07
N LEU A 2 -23.16 4.83 16.06
CA LEU A 2 -22.55 4.86 14.71
C LEU A 2 -21.06 5.27 14.71
N LYS A 3 -20.68 6.30 15.50
CA LYS A 3 -19.27 6.70 15.66
C LYS A 3 -18.35 5.54 16.06
N ILE A 4 -18.76 4.74 17.06
CA ILE A 4 -17.96 3.61 17.56
C ILE A 4 -17.74 2.57 16.45
N ILE A 5 -18.78 2.30 15.65
CA ILE A 5 -18.71 1.36 14.52
C ILE A 5 -17.73 1.86 13.46
N VAL A 6 -17.81 3.14 13.08
CA VAL A 6 -16.92 3.74 12.09
C VAL A 6 -15.47 3.78 12.60
N THR A 7 -15.26 4.13 13.87
CA THR A 7 -13.93 4.09 14.51
C THR A 7 -13.36 2.67 14.51
N ALA A 8 -14.15 1.66 14.88
CA ALA A 8 -13.69 0.26 14.86
C ALA A 8 -13.31 -0.19 13.45
N LEU A 9 -14.12 0.14 12.44
CA LEU A 9 -13.84 -0.15 11.04
C LEU A 9 -12.54 0.55 10.57
N GLN A 10 -12.34 1.81 10.95
CA GLN A 10 -11.15 2.57 10.60
C GLN A 10 -9.88 1.97 11.22
N VAL A 11 -9.93 1.51 12.47
CA VAL A 11 -8.80 0.82 13.11
C VAL A 11 -8.47 -0.48 12.36
N LEU A 12 -9.47 -1.27 11.97
CA LEU A 12 -9.26 -2.50 11.19
C LEU A 12 -8.63 -2.22 9.81
N VAL A 13 -9.13 -1.21 9.10
CA VAL A 13 -8.55 -0.78 7.80
C VAL A 13 -7.13 -0.27 7.99
N GLY A 14 -6.85 0.47 9.07
CA GLY A 14 -5.51 0.96 9.41
C GLY A 14 -4.52 -0.18 9.65
N LEU A 15 -4.92 -1.22 10.39
CA LEU A 15 -4.09 -2.42 10.59
C LEU A 15 -3.79 -3.12 9.25
N GLY A 16 -4.80 -3.30 8.39
CA GLY A 16 -4.61 -3.86 7.06
C GLY A 16 -3.66 -3.01 6.19
N LEU A 17 -3.76 -1.69 6.26
CA LEU A 17 -2.87 -0.78 5.56
C LEU A 17 -1.41 -0.95 6.04
N ILE A 18 -1.18 -0.98 7.34
CA ILE A 18 0.16 -1.20 7.91
C ILE A 18 0.74 -2.55 7.46
N SER A 19 -0.04 -3.63 7.56
CA SER A 19 0.40 -4.95 7.11
C SER A 19 0.77 -4.96 5.64
N THR A 20 -0.04 -4.34 4.77
CA THR A 20 0.27 -4.30 3.33
C THR A 20 1.49 -3.45 3.01
N VAL A 21 1.69 -2.31 3.66
CA VAL A 21 2.87 -1.43 3.44
C VAL A 21 4.17 -2.14 3.84
N ILE A 22 4.19 -2.89 4.94
CA ILE A 22 5.39 -3.64 5.37
C ILE A 22 5.74 -4.75 4.36
N LEU A 23 4.74 -5.34 3.71
CA LEU A 23 4.93 -6.37 2.70
C LEU A 23 5.40 -5.83 1.34
N GLN A 24 5.29 -4.52 1.09
CA GLN A 24 5.79 -3.92 -0.14
C GLN A 24 7.31 -3.91 -0.16
N SER A 25 7.92 -4.29 -1.29
CA SER A 25 9.38 -4.19 -1.44
C SER A 25 9.85 -2.75 -1.21
N GLY A 26 10.80 -2.59 -0.30
CA GLY A 26 11.35 -1.28 0.03
C GLY A 26 11.98 -0.62 -1.21
N ARG A 27 11.62 0.65 -1.45
CA ARG A 27 12.02 1.50 -2.60
C ARG A 27 13.52 1.46 -2.97
N SER A 28 14.37 1.03 -2.05
CA SER A 28 15.82 0.85 -2.21
C SER A 28 16.22 -0.31 -3.16
N ALA A 29 15.42 -1.37 -3.25
CA ALA A 29 15.68 -2.48 -4.18
C ALA A 29 15.64 -2.03 -5.66
N GLY A 30 14.88 -0.96 -5.97
CA GLY A 30 14.77 -0.40 -7.31
C GLY A 30 15.91 0.53 -7.71
N ILE A 31 16.52 1.27 -6.78
CA ILE A 31 17.60 2.23 -7.08
C ILE A 31 18.94 1.50 -7.24
N SER A 32 19.23 0.53 -6.38
CA SER A 32 20.44 -0.30 -6.49
C SER A 32 20.43 -1.17 -7.76
N GLY A 33 19.27 -1.63 -8.21
CA GLY A 33 19.10 -2.37 -9.47
C GLY A 33 19.14 -1.49 -10.73
N ALA A 34 18.74 -0.23 -10.64
CA ALA A 34 18.75 0.71 -11.77
C ALA A 34 20.17 1.20 -12.14
N ILE A 35 21.10 1.22 -11.19
CA ILE A 35 22.47 1.71 -11.39
C ILE A 35 23.39 0.59 -11.91
N ALA A 36 23.18 -0.67 -11.48
CA ALA A 36 23.99 -1.82 -11.91
C ALA A 36 23.46 -2.52 -13.19
N GLY A 37 22.16 -2.41 -13.50
CA GLY A 37 21.45 -3.31 -14.41
C GLY A 37 20.98 -2.73 -15.75
N GLY A 38 21.60 -1.68 -16.31
CA GLY A 38 21.11 -1.03 -17.55
C GLY A 38 20.90 -1.97 -18.76
N ALA A 39 21.68 -3.05 -18.88
CA ALA A 39 21.54 -4.07 -19.92
C ALA A 39 20.63 -5.25 -19.51
N GLU A 40 20.67 -5.68 -18.23
CA GLU A 40 19.86 -6.79 -17.71
C GLU A 40 18.39 -6.40 -17.43
N ALA A 41 18.12 -5.13 -17.11
CA ALA A 41 16.78 -4.61 -16.86
C ALA A 41 15.89 -4.56 -18.11
N ILE A 42 16.48 -4.63 -19.30
CA ILE A 42 15.76 -4.70 -20.58
C ILE A 42 15.43 -6.17 -20.95
N PHE A 43 16.30 -7.12 -20.62
CA PHE A 43 16.11 -8.55 -20.96
C PHE A 43 15.47 -9.42 -19.86
N GLY A 44 15.54 -9.06 -18.58
CA GLY A 44 15.07 -9.90 -17.45
C GLY A 44 13.63 -9.65 -16.95
N ARG A 45 12.85 -8.81 -17.63
CA ARG A 45 11.73 -8.04 -17.07
C ARG A 45 10.46 -8.77 -16.58
N LYS A 46 10.35 -10.10 -16.63
CA LYS A 46 9.03 -10.76 -16.55
C LYS A 46 8.65 -11.50 -15.27
N LYS A 47 9.52 -11.71 -14.27
CA LYS A 47 9.19 -12.72 -13.22
C LYS A 47 8.86 -12.23 -11.80
N SER A 48 9.28 -11.05 -11.33
CA SER A 48 9.07 -10.66 -9.92
C SER A 48 8.13 -9.47 -9.65
N LYS A 49 7.71 -8.70 -10.67
CA LYS A 49 6.90 -7.48 -10.45
C LYS A 49 5.42 -7.72 -10.12
N GLY A 50 4.90 -8.94 -10.31
CA GLY A 50 3.46 -9.20 -10.19
C GLY A 50 2.94 -9.03 -8.76
N LEU A 51 3.66 -9.54 -7.77
CA LEU A 51 3.23 -9.46 -6.37
C LEU A 51 3.33 -8.03 -5.83
N ASP A 52 4.43 -7.34 -6.12
CA ASP A 52 4.61 -5.94 -5.72
C ASP A 52 3.57 -5.01 -6.37
N GLU A 53 3.24 -5.21 -7.64
CA GLU A 53 2.19 -4.44 -8.31
C GLU A 53 0.81 -4.67 -7.69
N LEU A 54 0.50 -5.92 -7.30
CA LEU A 54 -0.75 -6.25 -6.61
C LEU A 54 -0.80 -5.64 -5.21
N LEU A 55 0.28 -5.75 -4.43
CA LEU A 55 0.39 -5.14 -3.11
C LEU A 55 0.29 -3.62 -3.18
N ASN A 56 0.92 -3.00 -4.18
CA ASN A 56 0.86 -1.56 -4.40
C ASN A 56 -0.58 -1.09 -4.71
N ARG A 57 -1.31 -1.81 -5.58
CA ARG A 57 -2.73 -1.52 -5.85
C ARG A 57 -3.61 -1.69 -4.63
N LEU A 58 -3.43 -2.79 -3.87
CA LEU A 58 -4.18 -3.05 -2.65
C LEU A 58 -3.96 -1.95 -1.60
N THR A 59 -2.71 -1.59 -1.34
CA THR A 59 -2.38 -0.50 -0.42
C THR A 59 -2.93 0.83 -0.88
N THR A 60 -2.91 1.12 -2.20
CA THR A 60 -3.52 2.35 -2.74
C THR A 60 -5.01 2.41 -2.43
N VAL A 61 -5.74 1.31 -2.67
CA VAL A 61 -7.17 1.21 -2.37
C VAL A 61 -7.44 1.35 -0.86
N LEU A 62 -6.66 0.65 -0.03
CA LEU A 62 -6.78 0.72 1.43
C LEU A 62 -6.47 2.13 1.96
N ALA A 63 -5.50 2.83 1.38
CA ALA A 63 -5.12 4.18 1.77
C ALA A 63 -6.24 5.19 1.47
N VAL A 64 -6.84 5.09 0.28
CA VAL A 64 -7.99 5.94 -0.10
C VAL A 64 -9.18 5.66 0.82
N LEU A 65 -9.51 4.39 1.08
CA LEU A 65 -10.56 4.00 2.02
C LEU A 65 -10.30 4.55 3.43
N PHE A 66 -9.08 4.39 3.93
CA PHE A 66 -8.68 4.91 5.24
C PHE A 66 -8.84 6.44 5.32
N MET A 67 -8.44 7.16 4.27
CA MET A 67 -8.58 8.61 4.20
C MET A 67 -10.06 9.05 4.24
N ILE A 68 -10.92 8.40 3.45
CA ILE A 68 -12.37 8.70 3.44
C ILE A 68 -13.00 8.42 4.80
N LEU A 69 -12.66 7.29 5.44
CA LEU A 69 -13.15 6.96 6.77
C LEU A 69 -12.68 7.99 7.81
N THR A 70 -11.41 8.40 7.74
CA THR A 70 -10.85 9.43 8.63
C THR A 70 -11.57 10.76 8.48
N LEU A 71 -11.80 11.21 7.24
CA LEU A 71 -12.54 12.44 6.96
C LEU A 71 -13.99 12.36 7.45
N THR A 72 -14.66 11.23 7.21
CA THR A 72 -16.03 11.00 7.68
C THR A 72 -16.09 11.06 9.21
N LEU A 73 -15.14 10.42 9.89
CA LEU A 73 -15.07 10.43 11.34
C LEU A 73 -14.77 11.83 11.89
N ALA A 74 -13.90 12.60 11.22
CA ALA A 74 -13.59 13.97 11.58
C ALA A 74 -14.78 14.92 11.41
N LEU A 75 -15.57 14.76 10.34
CA LEU A 75 -16.79 15.55 10.10
C LEU A 75 -17.95 15.15 11.01
N MET A 76 -18.03 13.89 11.42
CA MET A 76 -18.98 13.44 12.43
C MET A 76 -18.57 13.91 13.83
N GLY A 77 -17.31 14.32 14.02
CA GLY A 77 -16.71 14.83 15.25
C GLY A 77 -17.61 15.77 16.02
#